data_AF-X1NVF3-F1
#
_entry.id   AF-X1NVF3-F1
#
_cell.length_a   1.000
_cell.length_b   1.000
_cell.length_c   1.000
_cell.angle_alpha   90.00
_cell.angle_beta   90.00
_cell.angle_gamma   90.00
#
_symmetry.space_group_name_H-M   'P 1'
#
loop_
_entity.id
_entity.type
_entity.pdbx_description
1 polymer ?
#
loop_
_entity_poly.entity_id
_entity_poly.type
_entity_poly.pdbx_seq_one_letter_code
_entity_poly.pdbx_strand_id
1 'polypeptide(L)'
;GEYYWAMQVEAAKLFDEETEETFAPFFSGMLADIPNIEALPAGMQKFIRVLSEPPSAGFGGFALGVGVEMVDEVLHTAMAPMMKIIGRDLNRRSLETWLTSQQANTLFSRGHVDQTLWELVLSSEGYDETLQRFLYTAQLPYPSVPDLVLYSRYHGTPDAPFGEFQKWFDITARDWPVWKWLALQRLNTLQVQTLFRRGLITEADLSVKLSQIGWSPVDRPLIQELGWSMPNAMLLVQGDLQQMKSKDEVLRDISIADINPKYAQQYLDAILTKPASTDIIAY
;
A
#
# COMPACT_ATOMS: atom_id res chain seq x y z
N GLY A 1 -46.13 -57.75 -14.20
CA GLY A 1 -44.93 -57.08 -13.66
C GLY A 1 -44.19 -56.39 -14.76
N GLU A 2 -43.59 -57.16 -15.68
CA GLU A 2 -42.70 -56.65 -16.73
C GLU A 2 -43.36 -55.69 -17.74
N TYR A 3 -44.61 -55.93 -18.15
CA TYR A 3 -45.33 -55.02 -19.07
C TYR A 3 -45.60 -53.63 -18.44
N TYR A 4 -45.95 -53.57 -17.16
CA TYR A 4 -46.19 -52.30 -16.47
C TYR A 4 -44.89 -51.52 -16.21
N TRP A 5 -43.79 -52.23 -15.98
CA TRP A 5 -42.47 -51.62 -15.85
C TRP A 5 -41.95 -51.10 -17.20
N ALA A 6 -42.11 -51.89 -18.28
CA ALA A 6 -41.77 -51.45 -19.63
C ALA A 6 -42.58 -50.22 -20.06
N MET A 7 -43.89 -50.20 -19.78
CA MET A 7 -44.76 -49.04 -20.05
C MET A 7 -44.41 -47.80 -19.20
N GLN A 8 -43.95 -47.98 -17.96
CA GLN A 8 -43.45 -46.87 -17.13
C GLN A 8 -42.11 -46.33 -17.66
N VAL A 9 -41.22 -47.19 -18.13
CA VAL A 9 -39.95 -46.80 -18.75
C VAL A 9 -40.18 -46.10 -20.09
N GLU A 10 -41.12 -46.60 -20.90
CA GLU A 10 -41.53 -45.93 -22.14
C GLU A 10 -42.20 -44.57 -21.88
N ALA A 11 -43.05 -44.47 -20.86
CA ALA A 11 -43.68 -43.19 -20.49
C ALA A 11 -42.67 -42.16 -19.96
N ALA A 12 -41.67 -42.60 -19.18
CA ALA A 12 -40.59 -41.73 -18.73
C ALA A 12 -39.73 -41.24 -19.90
N LYS A 13 -39.41 -42.13 -20.83
CA LYS A 13 -38.67 -41.79 -22.06
C LYS A 13 -39.44 -40.80 -22.93
N LEU A 14 -40.74 -41.00 -23.10
CA LEU A 14 -41.63 -40.08 -23.83
C LEU A 14 -41.71 -38.70 -23.17
N PHE A 15 -41.76 -38.66 -21.84
CA PHE A 15 -41.81 -37.41 -21.09
C PHE A 15 -40.49 -36.62 -21.20
N ASP A 16 -39.35 -37.31 -21.17
CA ASP A 16 -38.04 -36.70 -21.39
C ASP A 16 -37.87 -36.24 -22.85
N GLU A 17 -38.34 -37.01 -23.84
CA GLU A 17 -38.38 -36.62 -25.26
C GLU A 17 -39.22 -35.36 -25.46
N GLU A 18 -40.42 -35.31 -24.88
CA GLU A 18 -41.35 -34.17 -25.02
C GLU A 18 -40.82 -32.92 -24.32
N THR A 19 -40.15 -33.09 -23.17
CA THR A 19 -39.47 -31.99 -22.47
C THR A 19 -38.29 -31.46 -23.29
N GLU A 20 -37.45 -32.34 -23.82
CA GLU A 20 -36.32 -31.96 -24.67
C GLU A 20 -36.78 -31.31 -25.98
N GLU A 21 -37.82 -31.82 -26.64
CA GLU A 21 -38.40 -31.24 -27.86
C GLU A 21 -39.00 -29.84 -27.59
N THR A 22 -39.57 -29.63 -26.40
CA THR A 22 -40.13 -28.35 -25.99
C THR A 22 -39.06 -27.30 -25.66
N PHE A 23 -37.96 -27.70 -25.00
CA PHE A 23 -36.90 -26.77 -24.57
C PHE A 23 -35.74 -26.62 -25.56
N ALA A 24 -35.48 -27.61 -26.42
CA ALA A 24 -34.40 -27.59 -27.40
C ALA A 24 -34.45 -26.37 -28.35
N PRO A 25 -35.61 -25.90 -28.84
CA PRO A 25 -35.68 -24.67 -29.64
C PRO A 25 -35.22 -23.41 -28.88
N PHE A 26 -35.49 -23.34 -27.56
CA PHE A 26 -35.05 -22.22 -26.72
C PHE A 26 -33.55 -22.26 -26.44
N PHE A 27 -32.99 -23.45 -26.17
CA PHE A 27 -31.55 -23.63 -26.04
C PHE A 27 -30.82 -23.40 -27.37
N SER A 28 -31.37 -23.88 -28.48
CA SER A 28 -30.84 -23.66 -29.82
C SER A 28 -30.81 -22.18 -30.18
N GLY A 29 -31.87 -21.43 -29.90
CA GLY A 29 -31.89 -19.97 -30.07
C GLY A 29 -30.85 -19.25 -29.22
N MET A 30 -30.77 -19.58 -27.92
CA MET A 30 -29.82 -18.96 -26.99
C MET A 30 -28.35 -19.31 -27.29
N LEU A 31 -28.07 -20.54 -27.74
CA LEU A 31 -26.73 -21.02 -28.07
C LEU A 31 -26.28 -20.60 -29.47
N ALA A 32 -27.20 -20.39 -30.42
CA ALA A 32 -26.92 -19.85 -31.75
C ALA A 32 -26.40 -18.40 -31.68
N ASP A 33 -26.82 -17.66 -30.65
CA ASP A 33 -26.38 -16.29 -30.39
C ASP A 33 -24.99 -16.22 -29.73
N ILE A 34 -24.36 -17.35 -29.39
CA ILE A 34 -22.97 -17.36 -28.89
C ILE A 34 -22.03 -16.99 -30.06
N PRO A 35 -21.39 -15.82 -30.00
CA PRO A 35 -20.51 -15.42 -31.08
C PRO A 35 -19.19 -16.20 -31.04
N ASN A 36 -18.58 -16.42 -32.21
CA ASN A 36 -17.24 -17.02 -32.34
C ASN A 36 -17.09 -18.43 -31.75
N ILE A 37 -18.09 -19.31 -31.90
CA ILE A 37 -18.00 -20.74 -31.57
C ILE A 37 -16.75 -21.38 -32.22
N GLU A 38 -16.36 -20.93 -33.41
CA GLU A 38 -15.17 -21.39 -34.14
C GLU A 38 -13.84 -21.15 -33.41
N ALA A 39 -13.78 -20.19 -32.48
CA ALA A 39 -12.60 -19.90 -31.66
C ALA A 39 -12.44 -20.84 -30.46
N LEU A 40 -13.44 -21.69 -30.19
CA LEU A 40 -13.40 -22.67 -29.10
C LEU A 40 -12.65 -23.94 -29.54
N PRO A 41 -12.03 -24.70 -28.61
CA PRO A 41 -11.46 -26.01 -28.92
C PRO A 41 -12.49 -26.95 -29.58
N ALA A 42 -12.05 -27.78 -30.53
CA ALA A 42 -12.94 -28.59 -31.37
C ALA A 42 -13.91 -29.51 -30.59
N GLY A 43 -13.49 -30.05 -29.45
CA GLY A 43 -14.35 -30.85 -28.57
C GLY A 43 -15.53 -30.04 -28.00
N MET A 44 -15.34 -28.74 -27.76
CA MET A 44 -16.35 -27.83 -27.23
C MET A 44 -17.30 -27.32 -28.31
N GLN A 45 -16.80 -27.10 -29.52
CA GLN A 45 -17.67 -26.85 -30.69
C GLN A 45 -18.64 -28.02 -30.88
N LYS A 46 -18.14 -29.24 -30.72
CA LYS A 46 -18.95 -30.46 -30.80
C LYS A 46 -19.95 -30.54 -29.65
N PHE A 47 -19.56 -30.20 -28.42
CA PHE A 47 -20.46 -30.18 -27.27
C PHE A 47 -21.61 -29.16 -27.41
N ILE A 48 -21.31 -27.91 -27.82
CA ILE A 48 -22.34 -26.88 -28.05
C ILE A 48 -23.30 -27.29 -29.17
N ARG A 49 -22.80 -27.87 -30.26
CA ARG A 49 -23.63 -28.39 -31.36
C ARG A 49 -24.53 -29.55 -30.93
N VAL A 50 -24.02 -30.42 -30.07
CA VAL A 50 -24.78 -31.56 -29.51
C VAL A 50 -25.83 -31.10 -28.49
N LEU A 51 -25.61 -29.98 -27.80
CA LEU A 51 -26.61 -29.36 -26.93
C LEU A 51 -27.68 -28.57 -27.71
N SER A 52 -27.33 -27.95 -28.84
CA SER A 52 -28.31 -27.29 -29.72
C SER A 52 -29.18 -28.28 -30.48
N GLU A 53 -28.67 -29.50 -30.72
CA GLU A 53 -29.37 -30.61 -31.37
C GLU A 53 -29.10 -31.92 -30.60
N PRO A 54 -29.86 -32.20 -29.52
CA PRO A 54 -29.65 -33.41 -28.72
C PRO A 54 -29.88 -34.68 -29.56
N PRO A 55 -28.97 -35.66 -29.53
CA PRO A 55 -29.05 -36.83 -30.41
C PRO A 55 -30.05 -37.89 -29.92
N SER A 56 -30.53 -37.81 -28.68
CA SER A 56 -31.50 -38.77 -28.13
C SER A 56 -32.20 -38.25 -26.88
N ALA A 57 -33.45 -38.67 -26.73
CA ALA A 57 -34.24 -38.76 -25.50
C ALA A 57 -33.44 -38.96 -24.21
N GLY A 58 -33.57 -38.04 -23.25
CA GLY A 58 -32.98 -38.17 -21.92
C GLY A 58 -31.48 -37.80 -21.86
N PHE A 59 -30.90 -37.32 -22.96
CA PHE A 59 -29.54 -36.79 -22.97
C PHE A 59 -29.42 -35.51 -22.13
N GLY A 60 -30.44 -34.66 -22.13
CA GLY A 60 -30.57 -33.52 -21.24
C GLY A 60 -30.66 -33.94 -19.78
N GLY A 61 -31.42 -35.00 -19.47
CA GLY A 61 -31.47 -35.61 -18.14
C GLY A 61 -30.15 -36.22 -17.68
N PHE A 62 -29.39 -36.86 -18.57
CA PHE A 62 -28.04 -37.38 -18.29
C PHE A 62 -27.00 -36.26 -18.15
N ALA A 63 -27.03 -35.23 -19.00
CA ALA A 63 -26.15 -34.07 -18.93
C ALA A 63 -26.38 -33.23 -17.66
N LEU A 64 -27.64 -33.12 -17.21
CA LEU A 64 -28.00 -32.47 -15.95
C LEU A 64 -27.76 -33.39 -14.73
N GLY A 65 -27.94 -34.69 -14.86
CA GLY A 65 -27.90 -35.68 -13.76
C GLY A 65 -26.51 -36.22 -13.39
N VAL A 66 -25.48 -36.06 -14.23
CA VAL A 66 -24.09 -36.44 -13.87
C VAL A 66 -23.45 -35.44 -12.88
N GLY A 67 -24.11 -34.32 -12.59
CA GLY A 67 -23.71 -33.40 -11.53
C GLY A 67 -24.38 -33.77 -10.21
N VAL A 68 -23.61 -34.21 -9.20
CA VAL A 68 -23.97 -33.86 -7.82
C VAL A 68 -22.81 -33.37 -6.96
N GLU A 69 -21.52 -33.76 -7.11
CA GLU A 69 -20.51 -33.11 -6.22
C GLU A 69 -19.01 -33.14 -6.66
N MET A 70 -18.44 -34.25 -7.13
CA MET A 70 -16.98 -34.27 -7.48
C MET A 70 -16.65 -33.71 -8.88
N VAL A 71 -17.63 -33.63 -9.77
CA VAL A 71 -17.43 -33.14 -11.16
C VAL A 71 -17.56 -31.62 -11.22
N ASP A 72 -18.29 -30.99 -10.30
CA ASP A 72 -18.63 -29.56 -10.39
C ASP A 72 -17.37 -28.67 -10.34
N GLU A 73 -16.42 -28.92 -9.44
CA GLU A 73 -15.21 -28.10 -9.32
C GLU A 73 -14.21 -28.31 -10.47
N VAL A 74 -14.07 -29.55 -10.98
CA VAL A 74 -13.21 -29.87 -12.12
C VAL A 74 -13.80 -29.33 -13.42
N LEU A 75 -15.12 -29.47 -13.61
CA LEU A 75 -15.82 -28.97 -14.78
C LEU A 75 -15.88 -27.44 -14.76
N HIS A 76 -16.17 -26.81 -13.63
CA HIS A 76 -16.14 -25.36 -13.46
C HIS A 76 -14.74 -24.80 -13.76
N THR A 77 -13.68 -25.43 -13.24
CA THR A 77 -12.29 -25.03 -13.51
C THR A 77 -11.91 -25.22 -14.99
N ALA A 78 -12.35 -26.31 -15.62
CA ALA A 78 -12.09 -26.59 -17.04
C ALA A 78 -12.89 -25.67 -17.98
N MET A 79 -14.08 -25.23 -17.56
CA MET A 79 -14.98 -24.36 -18.34
C MET A 79 -14.73 -22.86 -18.08
N ALA A 80 -14.08 -22.48 -16.99
CA ALA A 80 -13.80 -21.07 -16.66
C ALA A 80 -13.03 -20.31 -17.77
N PRO A 81 -12.00 -20.87 -18.42
CA PRO A 81 -11.34 -20.21 -19.55
C PRO A 81 -12.28 -19.97 -20.74
N MET A 82 -13.21 -20.88 -20.99
CA MET A 82 -14.21 -20.77 -22.05
C MET A 82 -15.24 -19.68 -21.75
N MET A 83 -15.80 -19.66 -20.53
CA MET A 83 -16.71 -18.59 -20.11
C MET A 83 -16.02 -17.21 -20.15
N LYS A 84 -14.71 -17.14 -19.89
CA LYS A 84 -13.92 -15.91 -20.07
C LYS A 84 -13.77 -15.50 -21.54
N ILE A 85 -13.60 -16.44 -22.47
CA ILE A 85 -13.52 -16.13 -23.92
C ILE A 85 -14.87 -15.63 -24.43
N ILE A 86 -15.95 -16.34 -24.11
CA ILE A 86 -17.31 -15.95 -24.49
C ILE A 86 -17.66 -14.59 -23.87
N GLY A 87 -17.40 -14.40 -22.57
CA GLY A 87 -17.61 -13.13 -21.89
C GLY A 87 -16.80 -11.97 -22.48
N ARG A 88 -15.55 -12.22 -22.92
CA ARG A 88 -14.73 -11.21 -23.61
C ARG A 88 -15.27 -10.86 -24.99
N ASP A 89 -15.73 -11.83 -25.78
CA ASP A 89 -16.28 -11.53 -27.11
C ASP A 89 -17.61 -10.78 -27.01
N LEU A 90 -18.46 -11.19 -26.07
CA LEU A 90 -19.69 -10.47 -25.74
C LEU A 90 -19.38 -9.03 -25.31
N ASN A 91 -18.52 -8.83 -24.30
CA ASN A 91 -18.13 -7.50 -23.83
C ASN A 91 -17.50 -6.63 -24.93
N ARG A 92 -16.77 -7.22 -25.88
CA ARG A 92 -16.20 -6.49 -27.02
C ARG A 92 -17.28 -5.97 -27.97
N ARG A 93 -18.35 -6.74 -28.19
CA ARG A 93 -19.45 -6.36 -29.09
C ARG A 93 -20.41 -5.39 -28.42
N SER A 94 -20.77 -5.67 -27.17
CA SER A 94 -21.74 -4.90 -26.40
C SER A 94 -21.14 -3.66 -25.74
N LEU A 95 -19.81 -3.59 -25.60
CA LEU A 95 -19.09 -2.52 -24.91
C LEU A 95 -19.57 -2.30 -23.46
N GLU A 96 -20.06 -3.36 -22.82
CA GLU A 96 -20.67 -3.34 -21.48
C GLU A 96 -19.66 -3.22 -20.32
N THR A 97 -18.39 -2.93 -20.61
CA THR A 97 -17.41 -2.71 -19.53
C THR A 97 -17.40 -1.23 -19.17
N TRP A 98 -17.97 -0.94 -18.01
CA TRP A 98 -18.06 0.40 -17.45
C TRP A 98 -16.86 0.73 -16.56
N LEU A 99 -16.58 2.03 -16.38
CA LEU A 99 -15.69 2.50 -15.32
C LEU A 99 -16.29 2.13 -13.96
N THR A 100 -15.45 1.84 -12.97
CA THR A 100 -15.95 1.71 -11.59
C THR A 100 -16.26 3.09 -11.01
N SER A 101 -17.13 3.18 -9.99
CA SER A 101 -17.38 4.44 -9.28
C SER A 101 -16.10 5.10 -8.76
N GLN A 102 -15.12 4.32 -8.32
CA GLN A 102 -13.82 4.84 -7.88
C GLN A 102 -13.01 5.46 -9.03
N GLN A 103 -13.00 4.82 -10.19
CA GLN A 103 -12.33 5.34 -11.39
C GLN A 103 -13.03 6.61 -11.89
N ALA A 104 -14.37 6.60 -11.94
CA ALA A 104 -15.17 7.75 -12.32
C ALA A 104 -14.95 8.95 -11.37
N ASN A 105 -14.98 8.75 -10.05
CA ASN A 105 -14.69 9.79 -9.06
C ASN A 105 -13.26 10.36 -9.21
N THR A 106 -12.29 9.51 -9.52
CA THR A 106 -10.90 9.94 -9.76
C THR A 106 -10.78 10.80 -11.02
N LEU A 107 -11.44 10.41 -12.11
CA LEU A 107 -11.43 11.18 -13.35
C LEU A 107 -12.21 12.49 -13.21
N PHE A 108 -13.34 12.46 -12.51
CA PHE A 108 -14.18 13.62 -12.28
C PHE A 108 -13.49 14.68 -11.41
N SER A 109 -12.88 14.27 -10.29
CA SER A 109 -12.09 15.18 -9.42
C SER A 109 -10.90 15.83 -10.12
N ARG A 110 -10.39 15.22 -11.20
CA ARG A 110 -9.29 15.74 -12.02
C ARG A 110 -9.77 16.54 -13.24
N GLY A 111 -11.09 16.67 -13.44
CA GLY A 111 -11.67 17.38 -14.58
C GLY A 111 -11.51 16.67 -15.92
N HIS A 112 -11.32 15.35 -15.93
CA HIS A 112 -11.15 14.55 -17.15
C HIS A 112 -12.47 14.02 -17.73
N VAL A 113 -13.54 14.03 -16.95
CA VAL A 113 -14.90 13.66 -17.37
C VAL A 113 -15.89 14.73 -16.91
N ASP A 114 -16.99 14.85 -17.63
CA ASP A 114 -18.08 15.76 -17.26
C ASP A 114 -19.04 15.13 -16.24
N GLN A 115 -19.93 15.96 -15.69
CA GLN A 115 -20.90 15.54 -14.68
C GLN A 115 -21.87 14.48 -15.24
N THR A 116 -22.24 14.59 -16.53
CA THR A 116 -23.17 13.65 -17.17
C THR A 116 -22.60 12.24 -17.25
N LEU A 117 -21.34 12.08 -17.66
CA LEU A 117 -20.70 10.77 -17.68
C LEU A 117 -20.47 10.24 -16.26
N TRP A 118 -20.10 11.11 -15.33
CA TRP A 118 -19.92 10.75 -13.92
C TRP A 118 -21.21 10.21 -13.30
N GLU A 119 -22.33 10.94 -13.41
CA GLU A 119 -23.64 10.53 -12.90
C GLU A 119 -24.13 9.24 -13.54
N LEU A 120 -23.93 9.08 -14.86
CA LEU A 120 -24.33 7.86 -15.57
C LEU A 120 -23.61 6.62 -15.01
N VAL A 121 -22.29 6.70 -14.81
CA VAL A 121 -21.50 5.60 -14.27
C VAL A 121 -21.97 5.24 -12.86
N LEU A 122 -22.08 6.22 -11.95
CA LEU A 122 -22.47 5.91 -10.57
C LEU A 122 -23.94 5.46 -10.46
N SER A 123 -24.83 5.98 -11.30
CA SER A 123 -26.23 5.52 -11.37
C SER A 123 -26.30 4.08 -11.88
N SER A 124 -25.43 3.70 -12.83
CA SER A 124 -25.36 2.32 -13.35
C SER A 124 -24.91 1.32 -12.28
N GLU A 125 -24.12 1.74 -11.30
CA GLU A 125 -23.76 0.93 -10.11
C GLU A 125 -24.85 0.95 -9.02
N GLY A 126 -25.93 1.71 -9.20
CA GLY A 126 -27.08 1.74 -8.29
C GLY A 126 -27.05 2.81 -7.20
N TYR A 127 -26.13 3.78 -7.28
CA TYR A 127 -26.11 4.92 -6.34
C TYR A 127 -27.13 5.99 -6.76
N ASP A 128 -27.98 6.42 -5.84
CA ASP A 128 -28.80 7.62 -6.03
C ASP A 128 -27.94 8.90 -5.97
N GLU A 129 -28.43 10.01 -6.53
CA GLU A 129 -27.67 11.28 -6.63
C GLU A 129 -27.05 11.73 -5.28
N THR A 130 -27.72 11.50 -4.15
CA THR A 130 -27.20 11.86 -2.84
C THR A 130 -26.02 10.98 -2.46
N LEU A 131 -26.18 9.66 -2.60
CA LEU A 131 -25.11 8.70 -2.34
C LEU A 131 -23.93 8.88 -3.30
N GLN A 132 -24.17 9.31 -4.54
CA GLN A 132 -23.10 9.65 -5.49
C GLN A 132 -22.19 10.74 -4.93
N ARG A 133 -22.77 11.83 -4.42
CA ARG A 133 -22.03 12.95 -3.81
C ARG A 133 -21.30 12.53 -2.55
N PHE A 134 -21.91 11.70 -1.70
CA PHE A 134 -21.25 11.19 -0.50
C PHE A 134 -20.10 10.25 -0.83
N LEU A 135 -20.28 9.34 -1.79
CA LEU A 135 -19.22 8.43 -2.26
C LEU A 135 -18.05 9.21 -2.84
N TYR A 136 -18.33 10.22 -3.67
CA TYR A 136 -17.31 11.12 -4.18
C TYR A 136 -16.55 11.83 -3.06
N THR A 137 -17.28 12.43 -2.10
CA THR A 137 -16.68 13.14 -0.96
C THR A 137 -15.81 12.23 -0.09
N ALA A 138 -16.26 10.99 0.15
CA ALA A 138 -15.52 10.00 0.92
C ALA A 138 -14.21 9.54 0.26
N GLN A 139 -14.10 9.71 -1.06
CA GLN A 139 -12.91 9.33 -1.83
C GLN A 139 -11.96 10.50 -2.10
N LEU A 140 -12.36 11.73 -1.77
CA LEU A 140 -11.44 12.87 -1.84
C LEU A 140 -10.31 12.71 -0.82
N PRO A 141 -9.07 13.10 -1.17
CA PRO A 141 -8.00 13.19 -0.19
C PRO A 141 -8.40 14.13 0.95
N TYR A 142 -8.48 13.61 2.17
CA TYR A 142 -8.76 14.40 3.36
C TYR A 142 -7.48 14.65 4.14
N PRO A 143 -7.25 15.86 4.70
CA PRO A 143 -6.08 16.14 5.52
C PRO A 143 -5.97 15.19 6.71
N SER A 144 -4.74 14.88 7.12
CA SER A 144 -4.52 14.04 8.30
C SER A 144 -4.89 14.79 9.59
N VAL A 145 -5.20 14.06 10.67
CA VAL A 145 -5.51 14.68 11.97
C VAL A 145 -4.41 15.64 12.44
N PRO A 146 -3.10 15.30 12.37
CA PRO A 146 -2.03 16.25 12.69
C PRO A 146 -2.05 17.54 11.84
N ASP A 147 -2.34 17.44 10.54
CA ASP A 147 -2.43 18.61 9.66
C ASP A 147 -3.59 19.51 10.05
N LEU A 148 -4.75 18.93 10.39
CA LEU A 148 -5.90 19.67 10.90
C LEU A 148 -5.62 20.32 12.25
N VAL A 149 -4.87 19.65 13.14
CA VAL A 149 -4.43 20.25 14.40
C VAL A 149 -3.48 21.42 14.14
N LEU A 150 -2.56 21.30 13.18
CA LEU A 150 -1.66 22.39 12.79
C LEU A 150 -2.44 23.57 12.22
N TYR A 151 -3.34 23.32 11.26
CA TYR A 151 -4.26 24.32 10.71
C TYR A 151 -5.02 25.04 11.83
N SER A 152 -5.58 24.27 12.78
CA SER A 152 -6.33 24.81 13.91
C SER A 152 -5.51 25.70 14.83
N ARG A 153 -4.18 25.50 14.91
CA ARG A 153 -3.28 26.40 15.66
C ARG A 153 -3.07 27.74 14.96
N TYR A 154 -3.09 27.76 13.63
CA TYR A 154 -2.95 29.01 12.85
C TYR A 154 -4.26 29.79 12.74
N HIS A 155 -5.40 29.10 12.74
CA HIS A 155 -6.72 29.70 12.53
C HIS A 155 -7.56 29.84 13.80
N GLY A 156 -7.16 29.22 14.91
CA GLY A 156 -7.79 29.30 16.22
C GLY A 156 -6.82 29.74 17.32
N THR A 157 -7.00 29.20 18.53
CA THR A 157 -6.09 29.45 19.66
C THR A 157 -4.91 28.46 19.62
N PRO A 158 -3.65 28.93 19.48
CA PRO A 158 -2.51 28.04 19.33
C PRO A 158 -2.34 27.00 20.45
N ASP A 159 -2.59 27.37 21.71
CA ASP A 159 -2.43 26.47 22.87
C ASP A 159 -3.67 25.59 23.15
N ALA A 160 -4.81 25.95 22.55
CA ALA A 160 -6.10 25.28 22.71
C ALA A 160 -6.80 25.07 21.35
N PRO A 161 -6.21 24.27 20.43
CA PRO A 161 -6.71 24.18 19.05
C PRO A 161 -8.03 23.39 18.91
N PHE A 162 -8.55 22.80 19.99
CA PHE A 162 -9.70 21.90 19.94
C PHE A 162 -10.96 22.54 19.36
N GLY A 163 -11.26 23.79 19.76
CA GLY A 163 -12.49 24.47 19.31
C GLY A 163 -12.51 24.77 17.81
N GLU A 164 -11.34 24.97 17.19
CA GLU A 164 -11.25 25.11 15.74
C GLU A 164 -11.22 23.73 15.06
N PHE A 165 -10.47 22.77 15.63
CA PHE A 165 -10.34 21.42 15.11
C PHE A 165 -11.68 20.69 14.96
N GLN A 166 -12.56 20.79 15.96
CA GLN A 166 -13.86 20.09 15.97
C GLN A 166 -14.81 20.49 14.85
N LYS A 167 -14.57 21.62 14.16
CA LYS A 167 -15.36 22.04 12.99
C LYS A 167 -15.05 21.19 11.75
N TRP A 168 -13.88 20.55 11.73
CA TRP A 168 -13.35 19.83 10.57
C TRP A 168 -13.32 18.32 10.78
N PHE A 169 -13.11 17.86 12.01
CA PHE A 169 -13.02 16.43 12.28
C PHE A 169 -13.64 16.09 13.63
N ASP A 170 -14.51 15.10 13.64
CA ASP A 170 -15.13 14.61 14.87
C ASP A 170 -14.15 13.72 15.63
N ILE A 171 -13.85 14.10 16.87
CA ILE A 171 -13.03 13.30 17.77
C ILE A 171 -13.57 13.36 19.19
N THR A 172 -13.55 12.21 19.85
CA THR A 172 -13.98 12.12 21.23
C THR A 172 -13.04 12.92 22.15
N ALA A 173 -13.61 13.49 23.22
CA ALA A 173 -12.83 14.18 24.25
C ALA A 173 -11.80 13.24 24.94
N ARG A 174 -12.04 11.93 24.92
CA ARG A 174 -11.13 10.90 25.43
C ARG A 174 -9.86 10.80 24.58
N ASP A 175 -9.99 10.84 23.27
CA ASP A 175 -8.88 10.59 22.34
C ASP A 175 -8.11 11.87 21.99
N TRP A 176 -8.77 13.03 22.10
CA TRP A 176 -8.17 14.34 21.81
C TRP A 176 -6.81 14.58 22.48
N PRO A 177 -6.56 14.25 23.76
CA PRO A 177 -5.27 14.47 24.40
C PRO A 177 -4.10 13.77 23.68
N VAL A 178 -4.33 12.58 23.11
CA VAL A 178 -3.33 11.81 22.37
C VAL A 178 -2.96 12.53 21.07
N TRP A 179 -3.96 12.93 20.30
CA TRP A 179 -3.74 13.64 19.04
C TRP A 179 -3.13 15.01 19.23
N LYS A 180 -3.57 15.75 20.26
CA LYS A 180 -2.97 17.02 20.65
C LYS A 180 -1.48 16.86 20.93
N TRP A 181 -1.08 15.78 21.60
CA TRP A 181 0.33 15.49 21.88
C TRP A 181 1.11 15.07 20.62
N LEU A 182 0.56 14.18 19.79
CA LEU A 182 1.22 13.71 18.57
C LEU A 182 1.49 14.83 17.56
N ALA A 183 0.61 15.85 17.51
CA ALA A 183 0.75 17.00 16.64
C ALA A 183 1.79 18.04 17.13
N LEU A 184 2.38 17.87 18.32
CA LEU A 184 3.44 18.76 18.80
C LEU A 184 4.78 18.45 18.13
N GLN A 185 5.55 19.51 17.90
CA GLN A 185 6.98 19.38 17.66
C GLN A 185 7.67 18.95 18.96
N ARG A 186 8.61 18.02 18.85
CA ARG A 186 9.41 17.55 19.99
C ARG A 186 10.87 17.91 19.74
N LEU A 187 11.60 18.16 20.83
CA LEU A 187 13.03 18.34 20.74
C LEU A 187 13.67 17.06 20.17
N ASN A 188 14.44 17.20 19.10
CA ASN A 188 15.22 16.11 18.55
C ASN A 188 16.56 15.94 19.29
N THR A 189 17.28 14.85 19.00
CA THR A 189 18.55 14.54 19.68
C THR A 189 19.56 15.67 19.61
N LEU A 190 19.74 16.30 18.45
CA LEU A 190 20.69 17.40 18.26
C LEU A 190 20.30 18.64 19.07
N GLN A 191 19.02 18.97 19.13
CA GLN A 191 18.51 20.09 19.92
C GLN A 191 18.75 19.85 21.41
N VAL A 192 18.44 18.65 21.92
CA VAL A 192 18.65 18.30 23.33
C VAL A 192 20.14 18.33 23.68
N GLN A 193 21.01 17.72 22.87
CA GLN A 193 22.46 17.79 23.10
C GLN A 193 22.97 19.24 23.08
N THR A 194 22.44 20.08 22.19
CA THR A 194 22.82 21.50 22.11
C THR A 194 22.40 22.27 23.36
N LEU A 195 21.20 22.01 23.89
CA LEU A 195 20.76 22.59 25.17
C LEU A 195 21.70 22.19 26.30
N PHE A 196 22.10 20.92 26.35
CA PHE A 196 23.04 20.40 27.34
C PHE A 196 24.42 21.05 27.23
N ARG A 197 25.02 21.09 26.04
CA ARG A 197 26.33 21.76 25.81
C ARG A 197 26.32 23.25 26.15
N ARG A 198 25.16 23.91 26.03
CA ARG A 198 24.97 25.31 26.41
C ARG A 198 24.67 25.51 27.91
N GLY A 199 24.62 24.44 28.70
CA GLY A 199 24.33 24.50 30.13
C GLY A 199 22.89 24.88 30.46
N LEU A 200 21.95 24.76 29.51
CA LEU A 200 20.54 25.10 29.73
C LEU A 200 19.75 23.96 30.37
N ILE A 201 20.29 22.74 30.32
CA ILE A 201 19.73 21.56 30.96
C ILE A 201 20.87 20.77 31.63
N THR A 202 20.54 19.99 32.66
CA THR A 202 21.51 19.14 33.36
C THR A 202 21.75 17.83 32.60
N GLU A 203 22.76 17.05 33.04
CA GLU A 203 22.99 15.70 32.50
C GLU A 203 21.82 14.75 32.82
N ALA A 204 21.21 14.89 34.00
CA ALA A 204 20.01 14.14 34.35
C ALA A 204 18.85 14.47 33.40
N ASP A 205 18.66 15.76 33.08
CA ASP A 205 17.65 16.20 32.12
C ASP A 205 17.93 15.66 30.71
N LEU A 206 19.19 15.69 30.26
CA LEU A 206 19.62 15.11 28.98
C LEU A 206 19.23 13.63 28.88
N SER A 207 19.57 12.83 29.89
CA SER A 207 19.25 11.40 29.92
C SER A 207 17.74 11.14 29.84
N VAL A 208 16.94 11.93 30.56
CA VAL A 208 15.48 11.84 30.48
C VAL A 208 14.98 12.21 29.09
N LYS A 209 15.46 13.29 28.48
CA LYS A 209 15.05 13.71 27.13
C LYS A 209 15.46 12.70 26.05
N LEU A 210 16.66 12.14 26.12
CA LEU A 210 17.09 11.08 25.21
C LEU A 210 16.24 9.81 25.38
N SER A 211 15.81 9.49 26.60
CA SER A 211 14.87 8.38 26.82
C SER A 211 13.49 8.64 26.21
N GLN A 212 12.96 9.86 26.32
CA GLN A 212 11.70 10.26 25.69
C GLN A 212 11.75 10.24 24.15
N ILE A 213 12.92 10.52 23.56
CA ILE A 213 13.14 10.42 22.11
C ILE A 213 13.18 8.96 21.64
N GLY A 214 13.59 8.04 22.51
CA GLY A 214 13.64 6.60 22.22
C GLY A 214 15.03 5.96 22.29
N TRP A 215 16.05 6.68 22.75
CA TRP A 215 17.38 6.08 22.93
C TRP A 215 17.40 5.08 24.08
N SER A 216 18.02 3.92 23.83
CA SER A 216 18.16 2.86 24.82
C SER A 216 19.00 3.33 26.02
N PRO A 217 18.83 2.76 27.23
CA PRO A 217 19.66 3.11 28.37
C PRO A 217 21.18 2.94 28.13
N VAL A 218 21.55 1.98 27.27
CA VAL A 218 22.96 1.67 26.95
C VAL A 218 23.56 2.68 25.97
N ASP A 219 22.76 3.20 25.03
CA ASP A 219 23.25 4.11 24.00
C ASP A 219 23.30 5.57 24.46
N ARG A 220 22.51 5.95 25.48
CA ARG A 220 22.44 7.36 25.96
C ARG A 220 23.81 7.98 26.27
N PRO A 221 24.74 7.31 26.99
CA PRO A 221 26.06 7.86 27.24
C PRO A 221 26.88 8.03 25.96
N LEU A 222 26.75 7.10 25.00
CA LEU A 222 27.45 7.17 23.71
C LEU A 222 26.92 8.34 22.85
N ILE A 223 25.60 8.50 22.80
CA ILE A 223 24.95 9.60 22.10
C ILE A 223 25.28 10.93 22.79
N GLN A 224 25.36 10.99 24.12
CA GLN A 224 25.82 12.18 24.83
C GLN A 224 27.23 12.59 24.37
N GLU A 225 28.16 11.63 24.28
CA GLU A 225 29.53 11.88 23.84
C GLU A 225 29.60 12.39 22.39
N LEU A 226 28.83 11.78 21.48
CA LEU A 226 28.68 12.25 20.08
C LEU A 226 28.12 13.68 19.97
N GLY A 227 27.60 14.24 21.06
CA GLY A 227 27.17 15.63 21.09
C GLY A 227 28.35 16.60 20.95
N TRP A 228 29.57 16.24 21.33
CA TRP A 228 30.70 17.16 21.30
C TRP A 228 31.40 17.18 19.94
N SER A 229 31.85 18.36 19.52
CA SER A 229 32.76 18.48 18.38
C SER A 229 34.17 18.12 18.83
N MET A 230 34.82 17.20 18.13
CA MET A 230 36.23 16.90 18.33
C MET A 230 37.11 18.00 17.71
N PRO A 231 38.13 18.51 18.43
CA PRO A 231 39.12 19.38 17.82
C PRO A 231 39.84 18.64 16.68
N ASN A 232 40.29 19.38 15.65
CA ASN A 232 41.11 18.79 14.60
C ASN A 232 42.41 18.22 15.22
N ALA A 233 42.85 17.05 14.74
CA ALA A 233 44.04 16.36 15.19
C ALA A 233 45.29 17.26 15.28
N MET A 234 45.48 18.22 14.37
CA MET A 234 46.62 19.14 14.42
C MET A 234 46.60 20.03 15.66
N LEU A 235 45.43 20.52 16.09
CA LEU A 235 45.30 21.36 17.28
C LEU A 235 45.55 20.55 18.56
N LEU A 236 45.07 19.30 18.60
CA LEU A 236 45.37 18.38 19.70
C LEU A 236 46.88 18.13 19.80
N VAL A 237 47.53 17.74 18.70
CA VAL A 237 48.97 17.49 18.67
C VAL A 237 49.78 18.70 19.13
N GLN A 238 49.43 19.91 18.67
CA GLN A 238 50.10 21.13 19.11
C GLN A 238 49.96 21.36 20.63
N GLY A 239 48.76 21.17 21.17
CA GLY A 239 48.50 21.26 22.61
C GLY A 239 49.26 20.20 23.41
N ASP A 240 49.29 18.97 22.93
CA ASP A 240 49.96 17.85 23.59
C ASP A 240 51.48 18.03 23.62
N LEU A 241 52.06 18.49 22.52
CA LEU A 241 53.48 18.83 22.44
C LEU A 241 53.84 19.98 23.40
N GLN A 242 53.01 21.02 23.47
CA GLN A 242 53.22 22.14 24.41
C GLN A 242 53.15 21.69 25.88
N GLN A 243 52.28 20.72 26.18
CA GLN A 243 52.14 20.13 27.50
C GLN A 243 53.17 19.03 27.79
N MET A 244 54.07 18.73 26.84
CA MET A 244 55.05 17.64 26.93
C MET A 244 54.41 16.27 27.24
N LYS A 245 53.25 15.99 26.64
CA LYS A 245 52.58 14.69 26.74
C LYS A 245 53.45 13.58 26.14
N SER A 246 53.21 12.36 26.60
CA SER A 246 53.94 11.20 26.07
C SER A 246 53.60 10.95 24.60
N LYS A 247 54.53 10.36 23.85
CA LYS A 247 54.32 10.02 22.43
C LYS A 247 53.07 9.13 22.24
N ASP A 248 52.84 8.18 23.13
CA ASP A 248 51.69 7.27 23.05
C ASP A 248 50.35 8.00 23.25
N GLU A 249 50.33 9.01 24.13
CA GLU A 249 49.15 9.87 24.37
C GLU A 249 48.85 10.74 23.13
N VAL A 250 49.89 11.35 22.54
CA VAL A 250 49.76 12.12 21.29
C VAL A 250 49.17 11.27 20.14
N LEU A 251 49.67 10.04 19.96
CA LEU A 251 49.18 9.13 18.91
C LEU A 251 47.73 8.69 19.16
N ARG A 252 47.35 8.51 20.42
CA ARG A 252 45.97 8.22 20.81
C ARG A 252 45.06 9.40 20.48
N ASP A 253 45.44 10.62 20.85
CA ASP A 253 44.61 11.81 20.66
C ASP A 253 44.46 12.18 19.17
N ILE A 254 45.49 11.96 18.36
CA ILE A 254 45.39 11.99 16.88
C ILE A 254 44.29 11.04 16.40
N SER A 255 44.24 9.83 16.96
CA SER A 255 43.29 8.81 16.55
C SER A 255 41.85 9.12 16.98
N ILE A 256 41.68 9.74 18.14
CA ILE A 256 40.37 10.18 18.64
C ILE A 256 39.85 11.34 17.79
N ALA A 257 40.72 12.23 17.29
CA ALA A 257 40.36 13.30 16.34
C ALA A 257 40.24 12.85 14.86
N ASP A 258 39.66 11.67 14.64
CA ASP A 258 39.27 11.10 13.34
C ASP A 258 40.40 10.73 12.36
N ILE A 259 41.68 10.69 12.79
CA ILE A 259 42.75 10.10 11.97
C ILE A 259 42.82 8.60 12.22
N ASN A 260 42.81 7.79 11.16
CA ASN A 260 42.91 6.34 11.33
C ASN A 260 44.19 5.96 12.13
N PRO A 261 44.11 5.10 13.16
CA PRO A 261 45.26 4.72 13.99
C PRO A 261 46.47 4.23 13.20
N LYS A 262 46.26 3.59 12.03
CA LYS A 262 47.31 3.13 11.13
C LYS A 262 48.21 4.28 10.62
N TYR A 263 47.65 5.48 10.49
CA TYR A 263 48.34 6.66 9.96
C TYR A 263 48.71 7.67 11.05
N ALA A 264 48.39 7.42 12.32
CA ALA A 264 48.64 8.37 13.41
C ALA A 264 50.14 8.72 13.54
N GLN A 265 51.03 7.72 13.44
CA GLN A 265 52.48 7.95 13.46
C GLN A 265 52.94 8.75 12.24
N GLN A 266 52.49 8.39 11.05
CA GLN A 266 52.82 9.11 9.82
C GLN A 266 52.32 10.56 9.85
N TYR A 267 51.14 10.80 10.44
CA TYR A 267 50.57 12.13 10.64
C TYR A 267 51.41 12.96 11.61
N LEU A 268 51.81 12.38 12.75
CA LEU A 268 52.70 13.03 13.71
C LEU A 268 54.05 13.39 13.07
N ASP A 269 54.66 12.45 12.36
CA ASP A 269 55.94 12.67 11.67
C ASP A 269 55.80 13.78 10.62
N ALA A 270 54.70 13.83 9.87
CA ALA A 270 54.42 14.90 8.91
C ALA A 270 54.27 16.28 9.59
N ILE A 271 53.69 16.34 10.80
CA ILE A 271 53.62 17.59 11.57
C ILE A 271 55.01 18.03 12.04
N LEU A 272 55.81 17.11 12.57
CA LEU A 272 57.15 17.40 13.12
C LEU A 272 58.19 17.73 12.04
N THR A 273 58.00 17.20 10.83
CA THR A 273 58.88 17.43 9.68
C THR A 273 58.39 18.54 8.76
N LYS A 274 57.23 19.15 9.06
CA LYS A 274 56.70 20.27 8.28
C LYS A 274 57.73 21.42 8.31
N PRO A 275 58.28 21.86 7.16
CA PRO A 275 59.20 22.98 7.14
C PRO A 275 58.52 24.21 7.73
N ALA A 276 59.26 24.99 8.51
CA ALA A 276 58.72 26.25 9.02
C ALA A 276 58.31 27.11 7.82
N SER A 277 57.21 27.84 7.92
CA SER A 277 56.72 28.66 6.80
C SER A 277 57.77 29.68 6.34
N THR A 278 58.71 30.04 7.21
CA THR A 278 59.91 30.84 6.92
C THR A 278 60.90 30.16 5.97
N ASP A 279 61.00 28.83 6.01
CA ASP A 279 61.95 28.05 5.21
C ASP A 279 61.44 27.81 3.78
N ILE A 280 60.12 27.91 3.56
CA ILE A 280 59.49 27.78 2.24
C ILE A 280 59.70 29.03 1.38
N ILE A 281 59.91 30.22 1.97
CA ILE A 281 60.19 31.47 1.25
C ILE A 281 61.61 31.46 0.63
N ALA A 282 62.49 30.56 1.07
CA ALA A 282 63.86 30.43 0.59
C ALA A 282 64.00 29.49 -0.64
N TYR A 283 62.90 28.98 -1.20
CA TYR A 283 62.85 28.15 -2.41
C TYR A 283 62.05 28.85 -3.51
#